data_AF-A0A0F8X7T8-F1
#
_entry.id   AF-A0A0F8X7T8-F1
#
_cell.length_a   1.000
_cell.length_b   1.000
_cell.length_c   1.000
_cell.angle_alpha   90.00
_cell.angle_beta   90.00
_cell.angle_gamma   90.00
#
_symmetry.space_group_name_H-M   'P 1'
#
loop_
_entity.id
_entity.type
_entity.pdbx_description
1 polymer ?
#
loop_
_entity_poly.entity_id
_entity_poly.type
_entity_poly.pdbx_seq_one_letter_code
_entity_poly.pdbx_strand_id
1 'polypeptide(L)' 'MPKTKIEWTDHSINPVKGYCPEACYYCYARAMYDRFGWDKTVRFEPEVLLSLQKIKVPSRIFVGSTMELFGEWIEDRRM' A
#
# COMPACT_ATOMS: atom_id res chain seq x y z
N MET A 1 -11.27 6.82 8.27
CA MET A 1 -9.80 6.63 8.21
C MET A 1 -9.11 7.92 8.66
N PRO A 2 -7.96 7.84 9.36
CA PRO A 2 -7.22 9.03 9.75
C PRO A 2 -6.68 9.77 8.53
N LYS A 3 -6.58 11.10 8.63
CA LYS A 3 -5.90 11.92 7.62
C LYS A 3 -4.39 11.69 7.70
N THR A 4 -3.72 11.69 6.55
CA THR A 4 -2.26 11.62 6.51
C THR A 4 -1.61 12.99 6.74
N LYS A 5 -0.29 13.02 6.95
CA LYS A 5 0.54 14.23 6.99
C LYS A 5 1.14 14.60 5.63
N ILE A 6 0.90 13.80 4.59
CA ILE A 6 1.36 14.03 3.23
C ILE A 6 0.53 15.16 2.61
N GLU A 7 1.14 16.24 2.14
CA GLU A 7 0.38 17.45 1.76
C GLU A 7 -0.59 17.26 0.59
N TRP A 8 -0.31 16.33 -0.32
CA TRP A 8 -1.06 16.18 -1.58
C TRP A 8 -2.21 15.17 -1.53
N THR A 9 -2.37 14.41 -0.44
CA THR A 9 -3.43 13.38 -0.31
C THR A 9 -4.09 13.42 1.06
N ASP A 10 -5.39 13.12 1.12
CA ASP A 10 -6.12 13.10 2.40
C ASP A 10 -5.85 11.81 3.18
N HIS A 11 -5.72 10.69 2.46
CA HIS A 11 -5.55 9.36 3.04
C HIS A 11 -4.51 8.55 2.28
N SER A 12 -3.86 7.62 2.97
CA SER A 12 -3.02 6.59 2.33
C SER A 12 -3.45 5.21 2.81
N ILE A 13 -3.53 4.26 1.87
CA ILE A 13 -3.90 2.86 2.14
C ILE A 13 -2.97 1.89 1.41
N ASN A 14 -2.83 0.70 1.98
CA ASN A 14 -2.07 -0.41 1.40
C ASN A 14 -2.93 -1.68 1.45
N PRO A 15 -3.66 -2.01 0.37
CA PRO A 15 -4.47 -3.22 0.32
C PRO A 15 -3.61 -4.48 0.10
N VAL A 16 -2.40 -4.33 -0.42
CA VAL A 16 -1.39 -5.38 -0.46
C VAL A 16 -0.28 -4.99 0.52
N LYS A 17 0.08 -5.92 1.40
CA LYS A 17 1.09 -5.73 2.46
C LYS A 17 2.18 -6.78 2.34
N GLY A 18 3.28 -6.59 3.07
CA GLY A 18 4.47 -7.44 3.06
C GLY A 18 5.66 -6.83 2.32
N TYR A 19 6.65 -7.65 2.01
CA TYR A 19 7.85 -7.25 1.28
C TYR A 19 7.57 -7.11 -0.20
N CYS A 20 7.58 -5.86 -0.69
CA CYS A 20 7.43 -5.55 -2.11
C CYS A 20 8.46 -6.33 -2.95
N PRO A 21 8.04 -7.14 -3.94
CA PRO A 21 8.94 -8.00 -4.71
C PRO A 21 10.04 -7.24 -5.47
N GLU A 22 9.79 -5.98 -5.88
CA GLU A 22 10.80 -5.09 -6.48
C GLU A 22 12.12 -5.03 -5.70
N ALA A 23 12.07 -5.16 -4.38
CA ALA A 23 13.25 -5.23 -3.53
C ALA A 23 14.27 -4.09 -3.72
N CYS A 24 13.81 -2.88 -4.04
CA CYS A 24 14.70 -1.74 -4.29
C CYS A 24 15.62 -1.45 -3.09
N TYR A 25 16.89 -1.12 -3.38
CA TYR A 25 17.92 -0.93 -2.36
C TYR A 25 17.64 0.25 -1.41
N TYR A 26 16.82 1.21 -1.84
CA TYR A 26 16.44 2.41 -1.08
C TYR A 26 15.04 2.31 -0.45
N CYS A 27 14.43 1.12 -0.40
CA CYS A 27 13.04 0.94 -0.01
C CYS A 27 12.77 1.36 1.45
N TYR A 28 12.15 2.53 1.64
CA TYR A 28 11.76 2.99 2.98
C TYR A 28 10.75 2.04 3.66
N ALA A 29 9.87 1.41 2.87
CA ALA A 29 8.89 0.46 3.39
C ALA A 29 9.57 -0.75 4.03
N ARG A 30 10.57 -1.36 3.38
CA ARG A 30 11.32 -2.49 3.95
C ARG A 30 12.00 -2.11 5.26
N ALA A 31 12.64 -0.95 5.31
CA ALA A 31 13.23 -0.43 6.55
C ALA A 31 12.20 -0.29 7.68
N MET A 32 10.96 0.12 7.39
CA MET A 32 9.88 0.16 8.38
C MET A 32 9.46 -1.24 8.84
N TYR A 33 9.24 -2.19 7.93
CA TYR A 33 8.87 -3.55 8.30
C TYR A 33 9.95 -4.22 9.16
N ASP A 34 11.23 -4.03 8.83
CA ASP A 34 12.35 -4.53 9.63
C ASP A 34 12.39 -3.87 11.02
N ARG A 35 12.27 -2.54 11.07
CA ARG A 35 12.30 -1.78 12.33
C ARG A 35 11.19 -2.19 13.29
N PHE A 36 9.97 -2.40 12.79
CA PHE A 36 8.79 -2.64 13.61
C PHE A 36 8.44 -4.13 13.73
N GLY A 37 9.21 -5.03 13.09
CA GLY A 37 8.95 -6.47 13.13
C GLY A 37 7.60 -6.86 12.52
N TRP A 38 7.15 -6.14 11.49
CA TRP A 38 5.87 -6.43 10.82
C TRP A 38 5.96 -7.70 9.98
N ASP A 39 4.81 -8.37 9.81
CA ASP A 39 4.71 -9.56 8.94
C ASP A 39 5.07 -9.22 7.49
N LYS A 40 6.17 -9.82 7.03
CA LYS A 40 6.82 -9.60 5.74
C LYS A 40 6.15 -10.37 4.60
N THR A 41 5.22 -11.28 4.92
CA THR A 41 4.53 -12.11 3.93
C THR A 41 3.65 -11.25 3.02
N VAL A 42 3.83 -11.40 1.71
CA VAL A 42 2.98 -10.72 0.72
C VAL A 42 1.57 -11.26 0.83
N ARG A 43 0.61 -10.35 1.05
CA ARG A 43 -0.80 -10.71 1.23
C ARG A 43 -1.73 -9.60 0.75
N PHE A 44 -2.90 -9.99 0.28
CA PHE A 44 -3.99 -9.10 -0.07
C PHE A 44 -5.00 -9.03 1.07
N GLU A 45 -5.31 -7.81 1.51
CA GLU A 45 -6.28 -7.51 2.57
C GLU A 45 -7.44 -6.68 1.97
N PRO A 46 -8.48 -7.32 1.39
CA PRO A 46 -9.56 -6.63 0.69
C PRO A 46 -10.37 -5.68 1.59
N GLU A 47 -10.42 -5.97 2.89
CA GLU A 47 -11.08 -5.13 3.91
C GLU A 47 -10.58 -3.68 3.90
N VAL A 48 -9.31 -3.47 3.53
CA VAL A 48 -8.73 -2.14 3.38
C VAL A 48 -9.44 -1.34 2.28
N LEU A 49 -9.75 -1.97 1.15
CA LEU A 49 -10.51 -1.33 0.07
C LEU A 49 -11.97 -1.13 0.46
N LEU A 50 -12.59 -2.11 1.13
CA LEU A 50 -13.98 -1.97 1.60
C LEU A 50 -14.14 -0.83 2.60
N SER A 51 -13.10 -0.54 3.38
CA SER A 51 -13.09 0.58 4.31
C SER A 51 -13.24 1.95 3.64
N LEU A 52 -12.96 2.07 2.33
CA LEU A 52 -13.11 3.31 1.57
C LEU A 52 -14.57 3.79 1.49
N GLN A 53 -15.55 2.88 1.60
CA GLN A 53 -16.98 3.23 1.65
C GLN A 53 -17.33 4.15 2.82
N LYS A 54 -16.49 4.19 3.86
CA LYS A 54 -16.67 5.01 5.06
C LYS A 54 -16.03 6.39 4.94
N ILE A 55 -15.37 6.71 3.82
CA ILE A 55 -14.68 7.98 3.59
C ILE A 55 -15.64 8.99 2.97
N LYS A 56 -15.58 10.25 3.44
CA LYS A 56 -16.40 11.33 2.90
C LYS A 56 -15.93 11.70 1.49
N VAL A 57 -16.87 11.84 0.55
CA VAL A 57 -16.60 12.27 -0.81
C VAL A 57 -16.74 13.80 -0.90
N PRO A 58 -15.82 14.52 -1.58
CA PRO A 58 -14.61 14.03 -2.24
C PRO A 58 -13.44 13.86 -1.26
N SER A 59 -12.56 12.89 -1.54
CA SER A 59 -11.28 12.72 -0.85
C SER A 59 -10.22 12.18 -1.83
N ARG A 60 -8.96 12.62 -1.69
CA ARG A 60 -7.83 12.03 -2.42
C ARG A 60 -7.23 10.87 -1.61
N ILE A 61 -7.05 9.73 -2.26
CA ILE A 61 -6.56 8.50 -1.62
C ILE A 61 -5.32 8.02 -2.36
N PHE A 62 -4.21 7.92 -1.64
CA PHE A 62 -2.98 7.31 -2.14
C PHE A 62 -2.97 5.81 -1.83
N VAL A 63 -3.13 5.00 -2.88
CA VAL A 63 -3.11 3.55 -2.80
C VAL A 63 -1.70 3.04 -3.11
N GLY A 64 -1.16 2.17 -2.24
CA GLY A 64 0.15 1.54 -2.48
C GLY A 64 1.34 2.38 -2.05
N SER A 65 1.25 3.13 -0.95
CA SER A 65 2.42 3.87 -0.44
C SER A 65 3.59 2.96 -0.05
N THR A 66 3.33 1.74 0.38
CA THR A 66 4.36 0.79 0.82
C THR A 66 4.50 -0.44 -0.08
N MET A 67 3.88 -0.44 -1.27
CA MET A 67 3.82 -1.59 -2.16
C MET A 67 3.65 -1.14 -3.61
N GLU A 68 4.45 -1.68 -4.52
CA GLU A 68 4.24 -1.53 -5.96
C GLU A 68 3.17 -2.54 -6.43
N LEU A 69 2.13 -2.04 -7.09
CA LEU A 69 0.97 -2.82 -7.53
C LEU A 69 0.99 -3.14 -9.02
N PHE A 70 1.97 -2.61 -9.76
CA PHE A 70 2.08 -2.71 -11.22
C PHE A 70 3.50 -3.04 -11.68
N GLY A 71 4.25 -3.81 -10.86
CA GLY A 71 5.60 -4.24 -11.22
C GLY A 71 5.63 -5.38 -12.23
N GLU A 72 6.79 -5.57 -12.87
CA GLU A 72 7.02 -6.58 -13.92
C GLU A 72 6.76 -8.04 -13.48
N TRP A 73 6.79 -8.32 -12.17
CA TRP A 73 6.49 -9.64 -11.61
C TRP A 73 4.98 -9.96 -11.56
N ILE A 74 4.12 -9.00 -11.93
CA ILE A 74 2.68 -9.18 -11.94
C ILE A 74 2.27 -9.64 -13.34
N GLU A 75 1.74 -10.85 -13.43
CA GLU A 75 1.17 -11.37 -14.67
C GLU A 75 0.00 -10.47 -15.11
N ASP A 76 0.10 -9.90 -16.32
CA ASP A 76 -1.03 -9.19 -16.92
C ASP A 76 -2.09 -10.21 -17.33
N ARG A 77 -3.08 -10.39 -16.44
CA ARG A 77 -4.22 -11.29 -16.68
C ARG A 77 -5.28 -10.70 -17.61
N ARG A 78 -4.94 -9.65 -18.37
CA ARG A 78 -5.78 -9.06 -19.42
C ARG A 78 -5.49 -9.59 -20.82
N MET A 79 -4.60 -10.58 -20.97
CA MET A 79 -4.44 -11.37 -22.20
C MET A 79 -5.33 -12.61 -22.20
#